data_AF-B8EKY1-F1
#
_entry.id   AF-B8EKY1-F1
#
_cell.length_a   1.000
_cell.length_b   1.000
_cell.length_c   1.000
_cell.angle_alpha   90.00
_cell.angle_beta   90.00
_cell.angle_gamma   90.00
#
_symmetry.space_group_name_H-M   'P 1'
#
loop_
_entity.id
_entity.type
_entity.pdbx_description
1 polymer ?
#
loop_
_entity_poly.entity_id
_entity_poly.type
_entity_poly.pdbx_seq_one_letter_code
_entity_poly.pdbx_strand_id
1 'polypeptide(L)'
;MVLDGKIAVTVFKKVRQARHEIKAYCIAPDQPVIPLGELKRIVGQMYHLAINVHELPYKSDRVKGLMERYIDRVTIYVKEDLDEYWKRFTVVKELCHVMNDEPDDWSYEGVNTLKNLLTEYTLHQDSAASRASQSEIFAEIAAVELLYPFEQRAIDINGGSGKPIAEIARWYHLPELIVSRSLLEGYHGTVAEIWGLVGSE
;
A
#
# COMPACT_ATOMS: atom_id res chain seq x y z
N MET A 1 14.78 5.21 -10.07
CA MET A 1 14.25 5.64 -8.76
C MET A 1 15.23 5.12 -7.72
N VAL A 2 15.83 6.00 -6.92
CA VAL A 2 16.72 5.57 -5.82
C VAL A 2 15.89 5.58 -4.56
N LEU A 3 15.54 4.40 -4.05
CA LEU A 3 14.83 4.25 -2.78
C LEU A 3 15.86 4.18 -1.65
N ASP A 4 15.55 4.76 -0.49
CA ASP A 4 16.37 4.53 0.70
C ASP A 4 16.24 3.06 1.15
N GLY A 5 17.35 2.31 1.02
CA GLY A 5 17.37 0.88 1.33
C GLY A 5 17.03 0.54 2.79
N LYS A 6 17.35 1.42 3.76
CA LYS A 6 17.02 1.18 5.18
C LYS A 6 15.53 1.34 5.43
N ILE A 7 14.92 2.37 4.84
CA ILE A 7 13.47 2.58 4.91
C ILE A 7 12.76 1.42 4.22
N ALA A 8 13.22 1.01 3.04
CA ALA A 8 12.67 -0.11 2.29
C ALA A 8 12.65 -1.42 3.12
N VAL A 9 13.76 -1.76 3.77
CA VAL A 9 13.85 -2.95 4.64
C VAL A 9 12.87 -2.85 5.82
N THR A 10 12.74 -1.67 6.42
CA THR A 10 11.81 -1.44 7.54
C THR A 10 10.36 -1.64 7.11
N VAL A 11 9.98 -1.06 5.97
CA VAL A 11 8.64 -1.23 5.37
C VAL A 11 8.36 -2.70 5.09
N PHE A 12 9.31 -3.43 4.50
CA PHE A 12 9.11 -4.85 4.18
C PHE A 12 9.06 -5.74 5.42
N LYS A 13 9.76 -5.39 6.50
CA LYS A 13 9.59 -6.06 7.81
C LYS A 13 8.17 -5.86 8.36
N LYS A 14 7.61 -4.65 8.26
CA LYS A 14 6.23 -4.35 8.65
C LYS A 14 5.22 -5.12 7.79
N VAL A 15 5.43 -5.18 6.47
CA VAL A 15 4.64 -6.04 5.56
C VAL A 15 4.73 -7.51 5.97
N ARG A 16 5.93 -8.03 6.26
CA ARG A 16 6.12 -9.41 6.72
C ARG A 16 5.36 -9.68 8.02
N GLN A 17 5.41 -8.75 8.97
CA GLN A 17 4.67 -8.84 10.23
C GLN A 17 3.16 -8.83 9.96
N ALA A 18 2.63 -7.89 9.18
CA ALA A 18 1.21 -7.87 8.83
C ALA A 18 0.76 -9.16 8.14
N ARG A 19 1.56 -9.71 7.23
CA ARG A 19 1.30 -11.00 6.58
C ARG A 19 1.30 -12.17 7.57
N HIS A 20 2.16 -12.13 8.59
CA HIS A 20 2.16 -13.11 9.67
C HIS A 20 0.87 -13.03 10.50
N GLU A 21 0.46 -11.83 10.89
CA GLU A 21 -0.78 -11.58 11.65
C GLU A 21 -2.03 -12.00 10.84
N ILE A 22 -2.06 -11.71 9.53
CA ILE A 22 -3.09 -12.20 8.61
C ILE A 22 -3.17 -13.72 8.67
N LYS A 23 -2.04 -14.42 8.56
CA LYS A 23 -2.01 -15.89 8.63
C LYS A 23 -2.46 -16.44 9.96
N ALA A 24 -2.13 -15.76 11.06
CA ALA A 24 -2.46 -16.21 12.41
C ALA A 24 -3.93 -15.95 12.78
N TYR A 25 -4.53 -14.86 12.30
CA TYR A 25 -5.79 -14.37 12.85
C TYR A 25 -6.93 -14.20 11.83
N CYS A 26 -6.70 -14.33 10.52
CA CYS A 26 -7.80 -14.36 9.54
C CYS A 26 -8.45 -15.74 9.49
N ILE A 27 -9.77 -15.78 9.24
CA ILE A 27 -10.54 -17.03 9.11
C ILE A 27 -10.11 -17.85 7.89
N ALA A 28 -9.67 -17.19 6.81
CA ALA A 28 -9.25 -17.83 5.57
C ALA A 28 -8.02 -17.13 4.97
N PRO A 29 -6.83 -17.28 5.59
CA PRO A 29 -5.65 -16.49 5.26
C PRO A 29 -5.04 -16.85 3.89
N ASP A 30 -5.34 -18.03 3.37
CA ASP A 30 -4.82 -18.53 2.08
C ASP A 30 -5.72 -18.14 0.89
N GLN A 31 -6.82 -17.42 1.12
CA GLN A 31 -7.64 -16.88 0.05
C GLN A 31 -6.91 -15.71 -0.63
N PRO A 32 -6.99 -15.60 -1.97
CA PRO A 32 -6.31 -14.53 -2.71
C PRO A 32 -6.83 -13.13 -2.35
N VAL A 33 -8.06 -13.03 -1.81
CA VAL A 33 -8.69 -11.78 -1.41
C VAL A 33 -8.96 -11.79 0.08
N ILE A 34 -8.15 -11.05 0.84
CA ILE A 34 -8.39 -10.83 2.28
C ILE A 34 -9.47 -9.75 2.44
N PRO A 35 -10.58 -10.00 3.17
CA PRO A 35 -11.61 -8.99 3.37
C PRO A 35 -11.05 -7.71 3.99
N LEU A 36 -11.51 -6.54 3.52
CA LEU A 36 -10.99 -5.26 4.00
C LEU A 36 -11.21 -5.06 5.52
N GLY A 37 -12.32 -5.58 6.04
CA GLY A 37 -12.59 -5.58 7.49
C GLY A 37 -11.53 -6.30 8.30
N GLU A 38 -10.98 -7.41 7.79
CA GLU A 38 -9.91 -8.16 8.44
C GLU A 38 -8.59 -7.39 8.41
N LEU A 39 -8.23 -6.81 7.26
CA LEU A 39 -7.03 -5.97 7.15
C LEU A 39 -7.07 -4.79 8.12
N LYS A 40 -8.22 -4.09 8.18
CA LYS A 40 -8.43 -3.00 9.14
C LYS A 40 -8.30 -3.48 10.59
N ARG A 41 -8.91 -4.63 10.92
CA ARG A 41 -8.86 -5.18 12.28
C ARG A 41 -7.42 -5.52 12.67
N ILE A 42 -6.68 -6.19 11.80
CA ILE A 42 -5.30 -6.60 12.05
C ILE A 42 -4.39 -5.40 12.25
N VAL A 43 -4.42 -4.43 11.33
CA VAL A 43 -3.62 -3.20 11.47
C VAL A 43 -4.05 -2.43 12.73
N GLY A 44 -5.35 -2.34 13.02
CA GLY A 44 -5.85 -1.72 14.25
C GLY A 44 -5.34 -2.40 15.52
N GLN A 45 -5.23 -3.73 15.52
CA GLN A 45 -4.68 -4.49 16.65
C GLN A 45 -3.17 -4.31 16.79
N MET A 46 -2.42 -4.37 15.68
CA MET A 46 -0.96 -4.21 15.67
C MET A 46 -0.52 -2.86 16.24
N TYR A 47 -1.30 -1.81 16.01
CA TYR A 47 -0.95 -0.43 16.38
C TYR A 47 -1.82 0.14 17.51
N HIS A 48 -2.74 -0.65 18.06
CA HIS A 48 -3.71 -0.23 19.08
C HIS A 48 -4.55 0.99 18.68
N LEU A 49 -5.06 0.98 17.43
CA LEU A 49 -5.84 2.07 16.84
C LEU A 49 -7.22 1.60 16.38
N ALA A 50 -8.24 2.43 16.59
CA ALA A 50 -9.52 2.27 15.89
C ALA A 50 -9.37 2.78 14.45
N ILE A 51 -9.72 1.96 13.45
CA ILE A 51 -9.60 2.36 12.03
C ILE A 51 -10.98 2.53 11.40
N ASN A 52 -11.29 3.76 11.01
CA ASN A 52 -12.52 4.12 10.32
C ASN A 52 -12.25 4.40 8.84
N VAL A 53 -13.21 4.07 7.99
CA VAL A 53 -13.14 4.35 6.54
C VAL A 53 -14.41 5.05 6.15
N HIS A 54 -14.29 6.21 5.49
CA HIS A 54 -15.39 6.98 4.98
C HIS A 54 -15.22 7.23 3.49
N GLU A 55 -16.33 7.21 2.77
CA GLU A 55 -16.36 7.65 1.38
C GLU A 55 -16.74 9.13 1.33
N LEU A 56 -16.03 9.91 0.51
CA LEU A 56 -16.29 11.34 0.37
C LEU A 56 -16.62 11.72 -1.09
N PRO A 57 -17.65 12.56 -1.30
CA PRO A 57 -17.97 13.16 -2.59
C PRO A 57 -17.03 14.33 -2.87
N TYR A 58 -15.87 14.07 -3.48
CA TYR A 58 -14.99 15.14 -3.97
C TYR A 58 -14.49 14.88 -5.38
N LYS A 59 -14.19 15.97 -6.09
CA LYS A 59 -13.66 15.92 -7.47
C LYS A 59 -12.15 16.13 -7.44
N SER A 60 -11.41 15.05 -7.67
CA SER A 60 -9.96 15.07 -7.88
C SER A 60 -9.57 13.87 -8.74
N ASP A 61 -8.66 14.10 -9.68
CA ASP A 61 -8.06 13.04 -10.49
C ASP A 61 -6.74 12.54 -9.90
N ARG A 62 -6.14 13.32 -8.97
CA ARG A 62 -4.80 13.07 -8.43
C ARG A 62 -4.81 12.46 -7.05
N VAL A 63 -5.84 12.75 -6.25
CA VAL A 63 -5.97 12.25 -4.87
C VAL A 63 -7.16 11.31 -4.83
N LYS A 64 -6.90 10.04 -4.47
CA LYS A 64 -7.92 8.99 -4.39
C LYS A 64 -8.31 8.69 -2.95
N GLY A 65 -7.42 8.95 -2.01
CA GLY A 65 -7.66 8.83 -0.58
C GLY A 65 -6.67 9.66 0.22
N LEU A 66 -6.94 9.78 1.51
CA LEU A 66 -6.07 10.37 2.52
C LEU A 66 -6.41 9.77 3.88
N MET A 67 -5.50 9.90 4.84
CA MET A 67 -5.76 9.54 6.23
C MET A 67 -5.51 10.68 7.21
N GLU A 68 -6.31 10.72 8.26
CA GLU A 68 -6.12 11.55 9.44
C GLU A 68 -5.79 10.66 10.63
N ARG A 69 -4.64 10.89 11.28
CA ARG A 69 -4.21 10.16 12.47
C ARG A 69 -4.46 10.97 13.73
N TYR A 70 -5.02 10.29 14.72
CA TYR A 70 -5.18 10.77 16.09
C TYR A 70 -4.47 9.80 17.06
N ILE A 71 -4.48 10.13 18.35
CA ILE A 71 -3.83 9.33 19.39
C ILE A 71 -4.40 7.91 19.44
N ASP A 72 -5.71 7.76 19.31
CA ASP A 72 -6.45 6.51 19.54
C ASP A 72 -7.12 5.94 18.27
N ARG A 73 -7.08 6.68 17.16
CA ARG A 73 -7.77 6.30 15.94
C ARG A 73 -7.11 6.84 14.68
N VAL A 74 -7.43 6.20 13.57
CA VAL A 74 -7.17 6.70 12.22
C VAL A 74 -8.48 6.75 11.46
N THR A 75 -8.66 7.81 10.70
CA THR A 75 -9.78 7.98 9.78
C THR A 75 -9.25 8.04 8.36
N ILE A 76 -9.60 7.03 7.56
CA ILE A 76 -9.26 6.97 6.14
C ILE A 76 -10.44 7.50 5.34
N TYR A 77 -10.19 8.43 4.45
CA TYR A 77 -11.17 8.93 3.50
C TYR A 77 -10.82 8.46 2.10
N VAL A 78 -11.78 7.91 1.39
CA VAL A 78 -11.63 7.44 0.00
C VAL A 78 -12.66 8.12 -0.88
N LYS A 79 -12.29 8.41 -2.12
CA LYS A 79 -13.19 9.01 -3.09
C LYS A 79 -14.35 8.06 -3.40
N GLU A 80 -15.59 8.55 -3.31
CA GLU A 80 -16.79 7.71 -3.42
C GLU A 80 -16.97 7.05 -4.80
N ASP A 81 -16.56 7.76 -5.86
CA ASP A 81 -16.83 7.39 -7.26
C ASP A 81 -15.78 6.42 -7.86
N LEU A 82 -14.86 5.91 -7.05
CA LEU A 82 -13.92 4.87 -7.47
C LEU A 82 -14.64 3.53 -7.63
N ASP A 83 -14.24 2.77 -8.65
CA ASP A 83 -14.63 1.37 -8.75
C ASP A 83 -14.09 0.55 -7.56
N GLU A 84 -14.66 -0.65 -7.35
CA GLU A 84 -14.35 -1.48 -6.19
C GLU A 84 -12.87 -1.86 -6.09
N TYR A 85 -12.19 -2.07 -7.22
CA TYR A 85 -10.77 -2.41 -7.29
C TYR A 85 -9.90 -1.24 -6.80
N TRP A 86 -10.16 -0.04 -7.33
CA TRP A 86 -9.44 1.16 -6.91
C TRP A 86 -9.76 1.54 -5.47
N LYS A 87 -11.04 1.44 -5.06
CA LYS A 87 -11.45 1.74 -3.69
C LYS A 87 -10.75 0.83 -2.69
N ARG A 88 -10.73 -0.48 -2.95
CA ARG A 88 -10.01 -1.47 -2.15
C ARG A 88 -8.52 -1.16 -2.08
N PHE A 89 -7.88 -0.98 -3.23
CA PHE A 89 -6.44 -0.68 -3.28
C PHE A 89 -6.09 0.60 -2.54
N THR A 90 -6.89 1.66 -2.71
CA THR A 90 -6.70 2.93 -2.01
C THR A 90 -6.79 2.76 -0.51
N VAL A 91 -7.83 2.11 0.03
CA VAL A 91 -7.91 1.91 1.49
C VAL A 91 -6.69 1.13 2.01
N VAL A 92 -6.25 0.09 1.30
CA VAL A 92 -5.09 -0.70 1.74
C VAL A 92 -3.79 0.09 1.66
N LYS A 93 -3.63 0.97 0.66
CA LYS A 93 -2.51 1.91 0.61
C LYS A 93 -2.50 2.85 1.81
N GLU A 94 -3.65 3.42 2.18
CA GLU A 94 -3.73 4.27 3.37
C GLU A 94 -3.52 3.47 4.68
N LEU A 95 -3.90 2.19 4.73
CA LEU A 95 -3.52 1.30 5.84
C LEU A 95 -1.99 1.11 5.91
N CYS A 96 -1.31 1.03 4.77
CA CYS A 96 0.15 0.97 4.75
C CYS A 96 0.80 2.24 5.28
N HIS A 97 0.22 3.42 5.05
CA HIS A 97 0.66 4.67 5.69
C HIS A 97 0.57 4.58 7.22
N VAL A 98 -0.53 4.05 7.76
CA VAL A 98 -0.67 3.81 9.22
C VAL A 98 0.46 2.94 9.76
N MET A 99 0.86 1.92 9.00
CA MET A 99 1.94 1.04 9.40
C MET A 99 3.32 1.68 9.28
N ASN A 100 3.55 2.39 8.18
CA ASN A 100 4.88 2.83 7.75
C ASN A 100 5.30 4.14 8.39
N ASP A 101 4.40 5.11 8.51
CA ASP A 101 4.70 6.47 8.99
C ASP A 101 5.08 6.49 10.47
N GLU A 102 6.27 7.01 10.76
CA GLU A 102 6.78 7.20 12.11
C GLU A 102 6.37 8.58 12.67
N PRO A 103 6.47 8.84 13.99
CA PRO A 103 6.09 10.13 14.57
C PRO A 103 6.72 11.35 13.88
N ASP A 104 7.94 11.20 13.33
CA ASP A 104 8.65 12.25 12.61
C ASP A 104 8.06 12.55 11.21
N ASP A 105 7.24 11.65 10.68
CA ASP A 105 6.51 11.82 9.41
C ASP A 105 5.14 12.48 9.61
N TRP A 106 4.65 12.59 10.85
CA TRP A 106 3.33 13.15 11.12
C TRP A 106 3.33 14.67 10.97
N SER A 107 2.33 15.18 10.25
CA SER A 107 2.13 16.61 10.04
C SER A 107 0.80 17.06 10.62
N TYR A 108 0.84 18.12 11.43
CA TYR A 108 -0.37 18.82 11.87
C TYR A 108 -0.95 19.72 10.76
N GLU A 109 -0.22 19.91 9.66
CA GLU A 109 -0.59 20.77 8.54
C GLU A 109 -1.02 19.96 7.30
N GLY A 110 -2.13 19.22 7.41
CA GLY A 110 -2.61 18.33 6.34
C GLY A 110 -2.78 19.01 4.98
N VAL A 111 -3.16 20.29 4.96
CA VAL A 111 -3.26 21.08 3.72
C VAL A 111 -1.90 21.27 3.03
N ASN A 112 -0.83 21.47 3.81
CA ASN A 112 0.51 21.64 3.25
C ASN A 112 1.07 20.30 2.77
N THR A 113 0.80 19.20 3.47
CA THR A 113 1.09 17.85 2.99
C THR A 113 0.44 17.58 1.63
N LEU A 114 -0.86 17.90 1.50
CA LEU A 114 -1.60 17.73 0.25
C LEU A 114 -1.01 18.60 -0.88
N LYS A 115 -0.68 19.86 -0.58
CA LYS A 115 -0.03 20.77 -1.55
C LYS A 115 1.32 20.22 -1.99
N ASN A 116 2.16 19.74 -1.08
CA ASN A 116 3.48 19.21 -1.41
C ASN A 116 3.39 17.98 -2.33
N LEU A 117 2.45 17.07 -2.05
CA LEU A 117 2.15 15.93 -2.92
C LEU A 117 1.72 16.37 -4.32
N LEU A 118 0.88 17.41 -4.42
CA LEU A 118 0.43 17.94 -5.71
C LEU A 118 1.52 18.71 -6.47
N THR A 119 2.41 19.40 -5.77
CA THR A 119 3.50 20.21 -6.34
C THR A 119 4.55 19.34 -7.02
N GLU A 120 4.84 18.15 -6.48
CA GLU A 120 5.82 17.24 -7.07
C GLU A 120 5.37 16.67 -8.42
N TYR A 121 4.06 16.51 -8.64
CA TYR A 121 3.52 16.21 -9.97
C TYR A 121 3.75 17.34 -10.98
N THR A 122 4.22 18.52 -10.55
CA THR A 122 4.29 19.74 -11.37
C THR A 122 5.67 20.37 -11.55
N LEU A 123 6.68 20.25 -10.65
CA LEU A 123 8.14 20.51 -10.86
C LEU A 123 8.89 20.75 -9.52
N HIS A 124 10.20 20.41 -9.51
CA HIS A 124 11.29 20.64 -8.52
C HIS A 124 11.30 19.86 -7.18
N GLN A 125 12.48 19.26 -6.90
CA GLN A 125 12.81 18.42 -5.74
C GLN A 125 13.18 19.28 -4.52
N ASP A 126 12.20 19.66 -3.72
CA ASP A 126 12.44 20.03 -2.31
C ASP A 126 12.58 18.77 -1.46
N SER A 127 13.38 18.82 -0.39
CA SER A 127 13.64 17.65 0.49
C SER A 127 12.40 17.15 1.22
N ALA A 128 11.42 18.03 1.49
CA ALA A 128 10.12 17.65 2.05
C ALA A 128 9.21 16.98 1.01
N ALA A 129 9.21 17.47 -0.24
CA ALA A 129 8.49 16.84 -1.35
C ALA A 129 9.03 15.43 -1.62
N SER A 130 10.35 15.28 -1.72
CA SER A 130 11.04 13.99 -1.93
C SER A 130 10.75 12.95 -0.83
N ARG A 131 10.55 13.39 0.42
CA ARG A 131 10.14 12.48 1.51
C ARG A 131 8.67 12.06 1.38
N ALA A 132 7.78 12.99 1.09
CA ALA A 132 6.35 12.70 0.90
C ALA A 132 6.13 11.71 -0.25
N SER A 133 6.79 11.89 -1.38
CA SER A 133 6.72 10.91 -2.48
C SER A 133 7.39 9.58 -2.17
N GLN A 134 8.50 9.55 -1.42
CA GLN A 134 9.05 8.27 -0.97
C GLN A 134 8.08 7.52 -0.07
N SER A 135 7.42 8.19 0.88
CA SER A 135 6.37 7.56 1.71
C SER A 135 5.23 7.02 0.83
N GLU A 136 4.74 7.79 -0.14
CA GLU A 136 3.72 7.34 -1.10
C GLU A 136 4.15 6.11 -1.90
N ILE A 137 5.39 6.09 -2.41
CA ILE A 137 5.93 4.96 -3.16
C ILE A 137 6.02 3.73 -2.25
N PHE A 138 6.51 3.87 -1.02
CA PHE A 138 6.60 2.76 -0.08
C PHE A 138 5.24 2.23 0.35
N ALA A 139 4.24 3.10 0.53
CA ALA A 139 2.87 2.69 0.82
C ALA A 139 2.23 1.95 -0.36
N GLU A 140 2.46 2.41 -1.60
CA GLU A 140 2.03 1.69 -2.81
C GLU A 140 2.68 0.31 -2.89
N ILE A 141 4.02 0.22 -2.77
CA ILE A 141 4.73 -1.07 -2.79
C ILE A 141 4.22 -1.99 -1.68
N ALA A 142 4.10 -1.50 -0.45
CA ALA A 142 3.59 -2.28 0.68
C ALA A 142 2.17 -2.80 0.44
N ALA A 143 1.29 -1.97 -0.13
CA ALA A 143 -0.08 -2.39 -0.46
C ALA A 143 -0.10 -3.50 -1.52
N VAL A 144 0.76 -3.40 -2.53
CA VAL A 144 0.92 -4.46 -3.53
C VAL A 144 1.47 -5.74 -2.90
N GLU A 145 2.49 -5.66 -2.04
CA GLU A 145 3.05 -6.85 -1.38
C GLU A 145 2.09 -7.52 -0.37
N LEU A 146 1.12 -6.78 0.18
CA LEU A 146 0.04 -7.35 0.99
C LEU A 146 -1.05 -8.02 0.15
N LEU A 147 -1.44 -7.41 -0.97
CA LEU A 147 -2.59 -7.85 -1.77
C LEU A 147 -2.23 -8.84 -2.88
N TYR A 148 -1.03 -8.73 -3.45
CA TYR A 148 -0.52 -9.60 -4.49
C TYR A 148 0.98 -9.87 -4.25
N PRO A 149 1.31 -10.76 -3.29
CA PRO A 149 2.66 -10.98 -2.82
C PRO A 149 3.65 -11.41 -3.91
N PHE A 150 4.91 -10.98 -3.78
CA PHE A 150 5.99 -11.30 -4.72
C PHE A 150 6.06 -12.79 -5.10
N GLU A 151 6.03 -13.68 -4.11
CA GLU A 151 6.24 -15.12 -4.36
C GLU A 151 5.14 -15.77 -5.22
N GLN A 152 3.96 -15.14 -5.28
CA GLN A 152 2.82 -15.65 -6.01
C GLN A 152 2.84 -15.22 -7.49
N ARG A 153 3.52 -14.12 -7.82
CA ARG A 153 3.57 -13.55 -9.18
C ARG A 153 4.13 -14.50 -10.20
N ALA A 154 5.25 -15.17 -9.86
CA ALA A 154 5.89 -16.13 -10.74
C ALA A 154 4.97 -17.31 -11.08
N ILE A 155 4.11 -17.73 -10.15
CA ILE A 155 3.14 -18.82 -10.35
C ILE A 155 2.06 -18.38 -11.32
N ASP A 156 1.52 -17.16 -11.14
CA ASP A 156 0.45 -16.64 -11.98
C ASP A 156 0.88 -16.33 -13.41
N ILE A 157 2.15 -15.91 -13.63
CA ILE A 157 2.68 -15.63 -14.97
C ILE A 157 3.25 -16.86 -15.68
N ASN A 158 3.80 -17.84 -14.96
CA ASN A 158 4.46 -19.00 -15.57
C ASN A 158 3.60 -20.27 -15.58
N GLY A 159 2.41 -20.26 -14.96
CA GLY A 159 1.52 -21.41 -14.95
C GLY A 159 0.95 -21.72 -16.35
N GLY A 160 1.51 -22.72 -17.03
CA GLY A 160 0.98 -23.39 -18.24
C GLY A 160 0.83 -22.53 -19.51
N SER A 161 0.01 -21.47 -19.42
CA SER A 161 -0.22 -20.47 -20.47
C SER A 161 -0.02 -19.02 -20.00
N GLY A 162 0.24 -18.79 -18.70
CA GLY A 162 0.30 -17.47 -18.09
C GLY A 162 -1.09 -16.83 -17.99
N LYS A 163 -1.51 -16.43 -16.80
CA LYS A 163 -2.81 -15.77 -16.64
C LYS A 163 -2.78 -14.38 -17.29
N PRO A 164 -3.79 -13.98 -18.08
CA PRO A 164 -3.93 -12.60 -18.54
C PRO A 164 -3.99 -11.63 -17.36
N ILE A 165 -3.45 -10.41 -17.53
CA ILE A 165 -3.45 -9.36 -16.48
C ILE A 165 -4.86 -9.13 -15.92
N ALA A 166 -5.88 -9.07 -16.78
CA ALA A 166 -7.27 -8.89 -16.39
C ALA A 166 -7.82 -10.06 -15.54
N GLU A 167 -7.28 -11.27 -15.70
CA GLU A 167 -7.66 -12.41 -14.85
C GLU A 167 -6.98 -12.32 -13.48
N ILE A 168 -5.68 -11.98 -13.44
CA ILE A 168 -4.94 -11.75 -12.20
C ILE A 168 -5.58 -10.61 -11.38
N ALA A 169 -5.90 -9.49 -12.04
CA ALA A 169 -6.58 -8.35 -11.43
C ALA A 169 -7.91 -8.74 -10.78
N ARG A 170 -8.73 -9.52 -11.49
CA ARG A 170 -9.98 -10.07 -10.95
C ARG A 170 -9.74 -11.02 -9.77
N TRP A 171 -8.73 -11.88 -9.86
CA TRP A 171 -8.41 -12.89 -8.84
C TRP A 171 -7.96 -12.27 -7.51
N TYR A 172 -7.11 -11.24 -7.55
CA TYR A 172 -6.62 -10.53 -6.36
C TYR A 172 -7.46 -9.31 -5.96
N HIS A 173 -8.51 -9.01 -6.73
CA HIS A 173 -9.33 -7.81 -6.54
C HIS A 173 -8.47 -6.53 -6.54
N LEU A 174 -7.60 -6.38 -7.55
CA LEU A 174 -6.70 -5.24 -7.75
C LEU A 174 -6.97 -4.54 -9.10
N PRO A 175 -6.67 -3.24 -9.24
CA PRO A 175 -6.72 -2.58 -10.54
C PRO A 175 -5.70 -3.20 -11.51
N GLU A 176 -6.08 -3.39 -12.78
CA GLU A 176 -5.19 -3.93 -13.82
C GLU A 176 -3.88 -3.15 -13.96
N LEU A 177 -3.95 -1.82 -13.81
CA LEU A 177 -2.77 -0.96 -13.84
C LEU A 177 -1.76 -1.32 -12.74
N ILE A 178 -2.24 -1.62 -11.53
CA ILE A 178 -1.39 -1.99 -10.40
C ILE A 178 -0.76 -3.37 -10.63
N VAL A 179 -1.57 -4.34 -11.10
CA VAL A 179 -1.07 -5.67 -11.47
C VAL A 179 0.00 -5.56 -12.54
N SER A 180 -0.27 -4.85 -13.64
CA SER A 180 0.67 -4.65 -14.73
C SER A 180 1.99 -4.05 -14.26
N ARG A 181 1.94 -3.01 -13.41
CA ARG A 181 3.15 -2.38 -12.84
C ARG A 181 3.95 -3.35 -11.96
N SER A 182 3.27 -4.14 -11.13
CA SER A 182 3.91 -5.09 -10.22
C SER A 182 4.67 -6.23 -10.92
N LEU A 183 4.36 -6.45 -12.20
CA LEU A 183 4.98 -7.47 -13.05
C LEU A 183 6.10 -6.91 -13.96
N LEU A 184 6.33 -5.60 -13.97
CA LEU A 184 7.45 -5.02 -14.73
C LEU A 184 8.78 -5.50 -14.13
N GLU A 185 9.75 -5.83 -14.99
CA GLU A 185 11.06 -6.34 -14.59
C GLU A 185 11.76 -5.42 -13.57
N GLY A 186 11.72 -4.11 -13.78
CA GLY A 186 12.30 -3.13 -12.86
C GLY A 186 11.66 -3.16 -11.47
N TYR A 187 10.33 -3.26 -11.39
CA TYR A 187 9.63 -3.38 -10.11
C TYR A 187 9.99 -4.71 -9.43
N HIS A 188 9.92 -5.81 -10.18
CA HIS A 188 10.17 -7.15 -9.67
C HIS A 188 11.61 -7.32 -9.17
N GLY A 189 12.59 -6.77 -9.90
CA GLY A 189 14.00 -6.77 -9.49
C GLY A 189 14.24 -6.00 -8.20
N THR A 190 13.68 -4.79 -8.06
CA THR A 190 13.79 -4.00 -6.83
C THR A 190 13.14 -4.71 -5.63
N VAL A 191 11.95 -5.27 -5.80
CA VAL A 191 11.26 -6.00 -4.73
C VAL A 191 12.02 -7.26 -4.32
N ALA A 192 12.59 -8.00 -5.29
CA ALA A 192 13.40 -9.19 -5.01
C ALA A 192 14.65 -8.86 -4.18
N GLU A 193 15.34 -7.76 -4.52
CA GLU A 193 16.51 -7.29 -3.78
C GLU A 193 16.15 -6.97 -2.32
N ILE A 194 15.07 -6.22 -2.10
CA ILE A 194 14.64 -5.84 -0.74
C ILE A 194 14.22 -7.08 0.08
N TRP A 195 13.44 -8.01 -0.51
CA TRP A 195 13.08 -9.25 0.18
C TRP A 195 14.30 -10.11 0.52
N GLY A 196 15.33 -10.11 -0.35
CA GLY A 196 16.61 -10.76 -0.07
C GLY A 196 17.30 -10.19 1.18
N LEU A 197 17.32 -8.87 1.34
CA LEU A 197 17.88 -8.20 2.52
C LEU A 197 17.10 -8.53 3.80
N VAL A 198 15.77 -8.59 3.72
CA VAL A 198 14.89 -8.90 4.87
C VAL A 198 15.00 -10.36 5.32
N GLY A 199 15.31 -11.28 4.41
CA GLY A 199 15.51 -12.71 4.70
C GLY A 199 16.92 -13.08 5.18
N SER A 200 17.91 -12.21 4.98
CA SER A 200 19.30 -12.42 5.39
C SER A 200 19.63 -12.02 6.84
N GLU A 201 18.66 -11.43 7.55
CA GLU A 201 18.73 -11.08 8.98
C GLU A 201 17.92 -12.05 9.84
#